data_AF-G5QBI7-F1
#
_entry.id   AF-G5QBI7-F1
#
_cell.length_a   1.000
_cell.length_b   1.000
_cell.length_c   1.000
_cell.angle_alpha   90.00
_cell.angle_beta   90.00
_cell.angle_gamma   90.00
#
_symmetry.space_group_name_H-M   'P 1'
#
loop_
_entity.id
_entity.type
_entity.pdbx_description
1 polymer ?
#
loop_
_entity_poly.entity_id
_entity_poly.type
_entity_poly.pdbx_seq_one_letter_code
_entity_poly.pdbx_strand_id
1 'polypeptide(L)'
;MEVMHNGIKQEVPLVQTGGQWRFAPTSDWADGDYILTVKVEDRAGNVKQSAPLTVTVDTHIAIDRIELVNDSGIPDDNLTNEARPHFQVTVPADVNGVRLSIDGGK
;
A
#
# COMPACT_ATOMS: atom_id res chain seq x y z
N MET A 1 9.45 -20.63 6.92
CA MET A 1 9.77 -19.47 6.06
C MET A 1 10.27 -18.37 6.97
N GLU A 2 11.29 -17.61 6.57
CA GLU A 2 11.72 -16.43 7.30
C GLU A 2 11.09 -15.18 6.64
N VAL A 3 10.43 -14.36 7.44
CA VAL A 3 9.94 -13.04 7.06
C VAL A 3 10.75 -12.01 7.83
N MET A 4 11.29 -11.02 7.14
CA MET A 4 11.97 -9.90 7.76
C MET A 4 11.18 -8.62 7.53
N HIS A 5 10.88 -7.89 8.60
CA HIS A 5 10.20 -6.60 8.59
C HIS A 5 10.85 -5.68 9.63
N ASN A 6 11.19 -4.44 9.25
CA ASN A 6 11.89 -3.48 10.10
C ASN A 6 13.15 -4.06 10.79
N GLY A 7 13.87 -4.95 10.11
CA GLY A 7 15.05 -5.64 10.63
C GLY A 7 14.75 -6.76 11.63
N ILE A 8 13.49 -6.98 12.01
CA ILE A 8 13.06 -8.09 12.85
C ILE A 8 12.81 -9.31 11.96
N LYS A 9 13.41 -10.44 12.34
CA LYS A 9 13.19 -11.73 11.70
C LYS A 9 12.13 -12.51 12.44
N GLN A 10 11.20 -13.07 11.69
CA GLN A 10 10.17 -13.96 12.18
C GLN A 10 10.18 -15.26 11.37
N GLU A 11 10.27 -16.39 12.06
CA GLU A 11 10.01 -17.68 11.44
C GLU A 11 8.51 -17.98 11.45
N VAL A 12 8.00 -18.36 10.29
CA VAL A 12 6.57 -18.64 10.10
C VAL A 12 6.40 -20.01 9.45
N PRO A 13 5.49 -20.86 9.97
CA PRO A 13 5.21 -22.17 9.38
C PRO A 13 4.53 -22.02 8.02
N LEU A 14 4.93 -22.89 7.08
CA LEU A 14 4.22 -23.07 5.82
C LEU A 14 3.22 -24.23 5.98
N VAL A 15 2.08 -24.15 5.32
CA VAL A 15 1.09 -25.22 5.26
C VAL A 15 1.24 -25.96 3.94
N GLN A 16 1.33 -27.30 3.98
CA GLN A 16 1.35 -28.12 2.77
C GLN A 16 -0.06 -28.59 2.43
N THR A 17 -0.53 -28.31 1.21
CA THR A 17 -1.84 -28.77 0.72
C THR A 17 -1.72 -29.18 -0.73
N GLY A 18 -2.08 -30.42 -1.06
CA GLY A 18 -1.98 -30.95 -2.42
C GLY A 18 -0.56 -30.94 -3.00
N GLY A 19 0.46 -31.13 -2.17
CA GLY A 19 1.87 -31.10 -2.58
C GLY A 19 2.48 -29.70 -2.71
N GLN A 20 1.69 -28.63 -2.54
CA GLN A 20 2.17 -27.24 -2.58
C GLN A 20 2.32 -26.67 -1.18
N TRP A 21 3.42 -25.96 -0.93
CA TRP A 21 3.61 -25.19 0.30
C TRP A 21 2.99 -23.81 0.14
N ARG A 22 2.21 -23.38 1.13
CA ARG A 22 1.53 -22.08 1.14
C ARG A 22 1.81 -21.36 2.43
N PHE A 23 1.92 -20.04 2.34
CA PHE A 23 1.96 -19.13 3.47
C PHE A 23 0.85 -18.09 3.29
N ALA A 24 0.11 -17.85 4.36
CA ALA A 24 -0.80 -16.72 4.50
C ALA A 24 -0.60 -16.15 5.91
N PRO A 25 -0.36 -14.83 6.06
CA PRO A 25 -0.35 -14.19 7.36
C PRO A 25 -1.66 -14.45 8.11
N THR A 26 -1.58 -14.74 9.41
CA THR A 26 -2.77 -14.94 10.26
C THR A 26 -3.38 -13.63 10.76
N SER A 27 -2.62 -12.54 10.65
CA SER A 27 -3.03 -11.18 10.97
C SER A 27 -2.60 -10.25 9.84
N ASP A 28 -3.27 -9.12 9.72
CA ASP A 28 -2.92 -8.10 8.75
C ASP A 28 -1.48 -7.63 8.98
N TRP A 29 -0.76 -7.47 7.87
CA TRP A 29 0.54 -6.84 7.86
C TRP A 29 0.36 -5.34 7.79
N ALA A 30 1.13 -4.61 8.58
CA ALA A 30 1.18 -3.15 8.46
C ALA A 30 1.88 -2.76 7.16
N ASP A 31 1.60 -1.55 6.68
CA ASP A 31 2.26 -1.00 5.51
C ASP A 31 3.78 -0.98 5.67
N GLY A 32 4.48 -1.25 4.58
CA GLY A 32 5.94 -1.25 4.50
C GLY A 32 6.51 -2.43 3.73
N ASP A 33 7.83 -2.51 3.74
CA ASP A 33 8.58 -3.53 3.02
C ASP A 33 8.84 -4.78 3.87
N TYR A 34 8.70 -5.93 3.22
CA TYR A 34 8.91 -7.25 3.77
C TYR A 34 9.88 -8.02 2.87
N ILE A 35 10.84 -8.71 3.47
CA ILE A 35 11.75 -9.60 2.74
C ILE A 35 11.44 -11.04 3.16
N LEU A 36 11.03 -11.85 2.18
CA LEU A 36 10.67 -13.24 2.39
C LEU A 36 11.78 -14.15 1.87
N THR A 37 12.17 -15.13 2.68
CA THR A 37 13.06 -16.22 2.24
C THR A 37 12.53 -17.58 2.67
N VAL A 38 12.71 -18.58 1.82
CA VAL A 38 12.34 -19.97 2.10
C VAL A 38 13.60 -20.79 2.30
N LYS A 39 13.69 -21.46 3.46
CA LYS A 39 14.68 -22.50 3.74
C LYS A 39 14.01 -23.85 3.59
N VAL A 40 14.63 -24.74 2.82
CA VAL A 40 14.22 -26.14 2.68
C VAL A 40 15.31 -27.04 3.25
N GLU A 41 14.90 -28.11 3.90
CA GLU A 41 15.77 -29.14 4.47
C GLU A 41 15.18 -30.51 4.13
N ASP A 42 15.99 -31.41 3.58
CA ASP A 42 15.54 -32.78 3.29
C ASP A 42 15.87 -33.76 4.44
N ARG A 43 15.40 -35.01 4.33
CA ARG A 43 15.62 -36.04 5.36
C ARG A 43 17.08 -36.46 5.53
N ALA A 44 17.94 -36.15 4.56
CA ALA A 44 19.38 -36.39 4.65
C ALA A 44 20.13 -35.21 5.29
N GLY A 45 19.43 -34.11 5.60
CA GLY A 45 19.99 -32.89 6.18
C GLY A 45 20.54 -31.90 5.14
N ASN A 46 20.24 -32.06 3.84
CA ASN A 46 20.64 -31.07 2.86
C ASN A 46 19.78 -29.81 3.00
N VAL A 47 20.41 -28.65 3.13
CA VAL A 47 19.74 -27.36 3.27
C VAL A 47 19.93 -26.50 2.03
N LYS A 48 18.87 -25.85 1.57
CA LYS A 48 18.93 -24.75 0.59
C LYS A 48 18.05 -23.58 1.00
N GLN A 49 18.40 -22.39 0.54
CA GLN A 49 17.63 -21.17 0.74
C GLN A 49 17.29 -20.54 -0.61
N SER A 50 16.12 -19.92 -0.71
CA SER A 50 15.70 -19.17 -1.88
C SER A 50 16.45 -17.85 -2.02
N ALA A 51 16.41 -17.25 -3.21
CA ALA A 51 16.63 -15.82 -3.33
C ALA A 51 15.56 -15.05 -2.52
N PRO A 52 15.87 -13.84 -2.02
CA PRO A 52 14.90 -13.01 -1.32
C PRO A 52 13.82 -12.51 -2.27
N LEU A 53 12.58 -12.49 -1.79
CA LEU A 53 11.46 -11.81 -2.43
C LEU A 53 11.10 -10.59 -1.59
N THR A 54 11.19 -9.41 -2.20
CA THR A 54 10.70 -8.17 -1.59
C THR A 54 9.21 -8.00 -1.89
N VAL A 55 8.43 -7.75 -0.85
CA VAL A 55 6.99 -7.49 -0.92
C VAL A 55 6.73 -6.17 -0.21
N THR A 56 6.07 -5.24 -0.87
CA THR A 56 5.59 -4.00 -0.26
C THR A 56 4.09 -4.16 0.02
N VAL A 57 3.71 -4.00 1.28
CA VAL A 57 2.31 -3.86 1.67
C VAL A 57 2.01 -2.38 1.71
N ASP A 58 1.01 -1.96 0.95
CA ASP A 58 0.49 -0.60 0.97
C ASP A 58 -1.04 -0.66 0.96
N THR A 59 -1.63 -0.29 2.09
CA THR A 59 -3.06 -0.24 2.30
C THR A 59 -3.54 1.19 2.52
N HIS A 60 -2.64 2.17 2.41
CA HIS A 60 -2.94 3.57 2.66
C HIS A 60 -3.59 4.22 1.43
N ILE A 61 -4.73 4.86 1.64
CA ILE A 61 -5.36 5.71 0.63
C ILE A 61 -5.98 6.93 1.30
N ALA A 62 -5.75 8.10 0.74
CA ALA A 62 -6.24 9.37 1.28
C ALA A 62 -6.54 10.39 0.17
N ILE A 63 -7.34 11.38 0.53
CA ILE A 63 -7.42 12.66 -0.19
C ILE A 63 -6.87 13.69 0.78
N ASP A 64 -5.68 14.21 0.49
CA ASP A 64 -4.97 15.09 1.42
C ASP A 64 -5.59 16.48 1.44
N ARG A 65 -5.97 16.99 0.27
CA ARG A 65 -6.56 18.33 0.13
C ARG A 65 -7.36 18.47 -1.15
N ILE A 66 -8.42 19.28 -1.06
CA ILE A 66 -9.05 19.92 -2.21
C ILE A 66 -9.08 21.42 -1.95
N GLU A 67 -8.76 22.21 -2.96
CA GLU A 67 -8.74 23.67 -2.83
C GLU A 67 -9.31 24.36 -4.07
N LEU A 68 -9.94 25.51 -3.84
CA LEU A 68 -10.26 26.49 -4.87
C LEU A 68 -9.00 27.33 -5.13
N VAL A 69 -8.40 27.16 -6.30
CA VAL A 69 -7.12 27.81 -6.65
C VAL A 69 -7.28 29.30 -6.93
N ASN A 70 -8.43 29.70 -7.48
CA ASN A 70 -8.75 31.07 -7.84
C ASN A 70 -9.82 31.66 -6.90
N ASP A 71 -9.57 31.56 -5.60
CA ASP A 71 -10.39 32.19 -4.56
C ASP A 71 -10.23 33.72 -4.60
N SER A 72 -11.34 34.46 -4.65
CA SER A 72 -11.33 35.90 -4.97
C SER A 72 -11.88 36.73 -3.82
N GLY A 73 -11.31 37.90 -3.55
CA GLY A 73 -11.78 38.73 -2.44
C GLY A 73 -11.12 38.33 -1.12
N ILE A 74 -11.82 37.60 -0.26
CA ILE A 74 -11.26 37.17 1.04
C ILE A 74 -10.56 35.81 0.85
N PRO A 75 -9.26 35.68 1.14
CA PRO A 75 -8.57 34.41 1.01
C PRO A 75 -9.15 33.33 1.94
N ASP A 76 -9.20 32.09 1.43
CA ASP A 76 -9.58 30.87 2.15
C ASP A 76 -11.06 30.83 2.61
N ASP A 77 -11.93 31.70 2.08
CA ASP A 77 -13.37 31.63 2.32
C ASP A 77 -14.12 30.79 1.27
N ASN A 78 -13.41 30.38 0.21
CA ASN A 78 -13.90 29.59 -0.93
C ASN A 78 -14.97 30.32 -1.76
N LEU A 79 -14.96 31.66 -1.79
CA LEU A 79 -15.85 32.47 -2.62
C LEU A 79 -15.08 33.09 -3.79
N THR A 80 -15.43 32.67 -5.01
CA THR A 80 -14.88 33.26 -6.23
C THR A 80 -15.92 33.98 -7.08
N ASN A 81 -15.55 35.12 -7.66
CA ASN A 81 -16.31 35.79 -8.71
C ASN A 81 -15.92 35.30 -10.12
N GLU A 82 -14.98 34.36 -10.22
CA GLU A 82 -14.56 33.76 -11.48
C GLU A 82 -15.60 32.73 -11.95
N ALA A 83 -16.17 32.94 -13.14
CA ALA A 83 -17.16 32.03 -13.73
C ALA A 83 -16.58 30.65 -14.14
N ARG A 84 -15.26 30.47 -14.02
CA ARG A 84 -14.53 29.23 -14.27
C ARG A 84 -13.65 28.92 -13.06
N PRO A 85 -14.21 28.34 -11.98
CA PRO A 85 -13.41 27.98 -10.81
C PRO A 85 -12.40 26.89 -11.18
N HIS A 86 -11.19 27.02 -10.64
CA HIS A 86 -10.10 26.06 -10.79
C HIS A 86 -9.91 25.33 -9.47
N PHE A 87 -9.82 24.01 -9.53
CA PHE A 87 -9.62 23.19 -8.35
C PHE A 87 -8.30 22.44 -8.44
N GLN A 88 -7.66 22.27 -7.30
CA GLN A 88 -6.51 21.40 -7.16
C GLN A 88 -6.83 20.35 -6.10
N VAL A 89 -6.48 19.10 -6.41
CA VAL A 89 -6.62 17.96 -5.51
C VAL A 89 -5.23 17.40 -5.25
N THR A 90 -4.89 17.25 -3.98
CA THR A 90 -3.66 16.61 -3.52
C THR A 90 -4.00 15.23 -2.98
N VAL A 91 -3.28 14.22 -3.45
CA VAL A 91 -3.41 12.81 -3.07
C VAL A 91 -2.02 12.18 -2.90
N PRO A 92 -1.90 11.02 -2.22
CA PRO A 92 -0.68 10.25 -2.18
C PRO A 92 -0.11 9.92 -3.57
N ALA A 93 1.21 9.74 -3.64
CA ALA A 93 1.95 9.63 -4.91
C ALA A 93 1.61 8.36 -5.73
N ASP A 94 1.13 7.32 -5.06
CA ASP A 94 0.77 6.02 -5.62
C ASP A 94 -0.69 5.95 -6.11
N VAL A 95 -1.46 7.04 -5.96
CA VAL A 95 -2.84 7.13 -6.46
C VAL A 95 -2.88 7.17 -7.98
N ASN A 96 -3.53 6.16 -8.58
CA ASN A 96 -3.61 5.99 -10.04
C ASN A 96 -4.67 6.85 -10.73
N GLY A 97 -5.59 7.47 -10.00
CA GLY A 97 -6.63 8.29 -10.61
C GLY A 97 -7.50 9.03 -9.61
N VAL A 98 -7.93 10.23 -10.02
CA VAL A 98 -8.86 11.09 -9.27
C VAL A 98 -10.09 11.32 -10.14
N ARG A 99 -11.28 11.24 -9.55
CA ARG A 99 -12.55 11.59 -10.20
C ARG A 99 -13.21 12.72 -9.43
N LEU A 100 -13.49 13.82 -10.12
CA LEU A 100 -14.27 14.92 -9.59
C LEU A 100 -15.73 14.76 -10.01
N SER A 101 -16.65 14.96 -9.07
CA SER A 101 -18.08 14.99 -9.32
C SER A 101 -18.66 16.31 -8.82
N ILE A 102 -19.51 16.92 -9.64
CA ILE A 102 -20.23 18.15 -9.31
C ILE A 102 -21.68 17.76 -9.02
N ASP A 103 -22.25 18.33 -7.95
CA ASP A 103 -23.63 18.08 -7.51
C ASP A 103 -23.97 16.60 -7.24
N GLY A 104 -22.98 15.82 -6.81
CA GLY A 104 -23.16 14.41 -6.42
C GLY A 104 -23.36 13.44 -7.59
N GLY A 105 -22.94 13.81 -8.80
CA GLY A 105 -22.97 12.96 -9.99
C GLY A 105 -22.41 11.54 -9.74
N LYS A 106 -23.25 10.55 -10.05
CA LYS A 106 -22.97 9.10 -10.00
C LYS A 106 -22.00 8.65 -11.08
#